data_AF-X1DTG4-F1
#
_entry.id   AF-X1DTG4-F1
#
_cell.length_a   1.000
_cell.length_b   1.000
_cell.length_c   1.000
_cell.angle_alpha   90.00
_cell.angle_beta   90.00
_cell.angle_gamma   90.00
#
_symmetry.space_group_name_H-M   'P 1'
#
loop_
_entity.id
_entity.type
_entity.pdbx_description
1 polymer ?
#
loop_
_entity_poly.entity_id
_entity_poly.type
_entity_poly.pdbx_seq_one_letter_code
_entity_poly.pdbx_strand_id
1 'polypeptide(L)'
;MLPDDMMDAVIRHLNQVYADRPMSKTPEEWETERIILLYSLVGYNWYYADQIAADEILEQETSFRIPLLAPVSGRALPHVVVDGRIDKIIKRLGKLLIHELKSTGSSLDSDSTYWNHLNLDTQTTLYPFAVRSEYQNIGVLLDAWHKPGIRPKKLTQGDSKKFIETGEYFGEKFEVEVCDTGWVPDKPHEYFRVNSVIPNVELGKKEGTFAIRETPEMFGARLLADITE
;
A
#
# COMPACT_ATOMS: atom_id res chain seq x y z
N MET A 1 1.72 -20.62 -13.88
CA MET A 1 2.65 -21.24 -12.91
C MET A 1 2.86 -20.21 -11.82
N LEU A 2 2.54 -20.55 -10.56
CA LEU A 2 2.82 -19.65 -9.43
C LEU A 2 4.35 -19.51 -9.29
N PRO A 3 4.89 -18.31 -9.04
CA PRO A 3 6.33 -18.13 -8.82
C PRO A 3 6.77 -18.76 -7.50
N ASP A 4 8.07 -19.06 -7.40
CA ASP A 4 8.68 -19.57 -6.17
C ASP A 4 8.69 -18.51 -5.06
N ASP A 5 8.80 -17.22 -5.43
CA ASP A 5 8.60 -16.08 -4.54
C ASP A 5 7.27 -15.37 -4.86
N MET A 6 6.37 -15.30 -3.87
CA MET A 6 5.10 -14.59 -4.01
C MET A 6 5.28 -13.09 -4.28
N MET A 7 6.39 -12.48 -3.85
CA MET A 7 6.70 -11.09 -4.17
C MET A 7 6.95 -10.88 -5.66
N ASP A 8 7.43 -11.88 -6.41
CA ASP A 8 7.53 -11.79 -7.88
C ASP A 8 6.16 -11.74 -8.54
N ALA A 9 5.16 -12.45 -8.00
CA ALA A 9 3.78 -12.32 -8.46
C ALA A 9 3.23 -10.91 -8.18
N VAL A 10 3.49 -10.38 -6.98
CA VAL A 10 3.08 -9.04 -6.58
C VAL A 10 3.70 -7.98 -7.50
N ILE A 11 5.02 -8.02 -7.72
CA ILE A 11 5.72 -7.08 -8.58
C ILE A 11 5.18 -7.13 -10.02
N ARG A 12 4.99 -8.34 -10.57
CA ARG A 12 4.40 -8.49 -11.92
C ARG A 12 2.99 -7.91 -11.99
N HIS A 13 2.16 -8.17 -10.99
CA HIS A 13 0.80 -7.64 -10.95
C HIS A 13 0.78 -6.12 -10.82
N LEU A 14 1.59 -5.53 -9.92
CA LEU A 14 1.71 -4.09 -9.79
C LEU A 14 2.20 -3.45 -11.09
N ASN A 15 3.23 -4.01 -11.73
CA ASN A 15 3.74 -3.49 -13.00
C ASN A 15 2.68 -3.57 -14.11
N GLN A 16 1.86 -4.62 -14.14
CA GLN A 16 0.76 -4.74 -15.09
C GLN A 16 -0.31 -3.67 -14.85
N VAL A 17 -0.77 -3.50 -13.61
CA VAL A 17 -1.82 -2.53 -13.25
C VAL A 17 -1.34 -1.09 -13.47
N TYR A 18 -0.08 -0.81 -13.15
CA TYR A 18 0.51 0.52 -13.27
C TYR A 18 1.09 0.82 -14.66
N ALA A 19 1.04 -0.12 -15.61
CA ALA A 19 1.45 0.13 -17.00
C ALA A 19 0.61 1.23 -17.67
N ASP A 20 -0.70 1.25 -17.38
CA ASP A 20 -1.65 2.17 -17.97
C ASP A 20 -1.94 3.34 -17.02
N ARG A 21 -1.13 4.40 -17.14
CA ARG A 21 -1.28 5.62 -16.32
C ARG A 21 -2.58 6.37 -16.70
N PRO A 22 -3.45 6.71 -15.72
CA PRO A 22 -4.61 7.54 -15.97
C PRO A 22 -4.21 9.00 -16.27
N MET A 23 -4.99 9.70 -17.11
CA MET A 23 -4.71 11.10 -17.47
C MET A 23 -4.71 12.07 -16.28
N SER A 24 -5.32 11.68 -15.16
CA SER A 24 -5.41 12.49 -13.94
C SER A 24 -4.16 12.46 -13.05
N LYS A 25 -3.15 11.65 -13.39
CA LYS A 25 -1.93 11.47 -12.59
C LYS A 25 -0.69 11.85 -13.38
N THR A 26 0.27 12.53 -12.79
CA THR A 26 1.61 12.66 -13.40
C THR A 26 2.34 11.31 -13.38
N PRO A 27 3.38 11.10 -14.22
CA PRO A 27 4.22 9.90 -14.15
C PRO A 27 4.77 9.66 -12.73
N GLU A 28 5.22 10.72 -12.06
CA GLU A 28 5.81 10.66 -10.72
C GLU A 28 4.76 10.29 -9.67
N GLU A 29 3.55 10.85 -9.74
CA GLU A 29 2.46 10.51 -8.81
C GLU A 29 2.03 9.05 -8.96
N TRP A 30 1.96 8.57 -10.20
CA TRP A 30 1.57 7.19 -10.50
C TRP A 30 2.62 6.19 -10.02
N GLU A 31 3.89 6.48 -10.27
CA GLU A 31 5.00 5.65 -9.82
C GLU A 31 5.16 5.69 -8.29
N THR A 32 4.96 6.84 -7.65
CA THR A 32 4.95 6.97 -6.19
C THR A 32 3.87 6.08 -5.59
N GLU A 33 2.67 6.04 -6.17
CA GLU A 33 1.57 5.20 -5.68
C GLU A 33 1.90 3.70 -5.80
N ARG A 34 2.52 3.28 -6.92
CA ARG A 34 3.05 1.93 -7.11
C ARG A 34 4.05 1.55 -6.03
N ILE A 35 5.00 2.45 -5.73
CA ILE A 35 6.03 2.28 -4.72
C ILE A 35 5.45 2.17 -3.31
N ILE A 36 4.42 2.97 -2.98
CA ILE A 36 3.71 2.86 -1.70
C ILE A 36 3.15 1.45 -1.54
N LEU A 37 2.46 0.94 -2.54
CA LEU A 37 1.87 -0.41 -2.48
C LEU A 37 2.94 -1.49 -2.39
N LEU A 38 4.00 -1.40 -3.21
CA LEU A 38 5.07 -2.39 -3.21
C LEU A 38 5.73 -2.51 -1.83
N TYR A 39 6.22 -1.40 -1.28
CA TYR A 39 6.92 -1.45 0.01
C TYR A 39 5.99 -1.74 1.19
N SER A 40 4.71 -1.33 1.11
CA SER A 40 3.71 -1.73 2.12
C SER A 40 3.49 -3.25 2.12
N LEU A 41 3.43 -3.89 0.95
CA LEU A 41 3.30 -5.34 0.85
C LEU A 41 4.57 -6.07 1.27
N VAL A 42 5.76 -5.51 0.96
CA VAL A 42 7.05 -6.03 1.48
C VAL A 42 7.04 -6.00 3.01
N GLY A 43 6.71 -4.86 3.62
CA GLY A 43 6.65 -4.71 5.06
C GLY A 43 5.62 -5.64 5.71
N TYR A 44 4.41 -5.72 5.14
CA TYR A 44 3.36 -6.62 5.63
C TYR A 44 3.79 -8.08 5.56
N ASN A 45 4.32 -8.55 4.42
CA ASN A 45 4.77 -9.93 4.28
C ASN A 45 5.96 -10.25 5.19
N TRP A 46 6.88 -9.32 5.39
CA TRP A 46 8.01 -9.51 6.30
C TRP A 46 7.54 -9.61 7.76
N TYR A 47 6.74 -8.65 8.22
CA TYR A 47 6.33 -8.56 9.62
C TYR A 47 5.36 -9.69 10.03
N TYR A 48 4.44 -10.06 9.12
CA TYR A 48 3.42 -11.08 9.38
C TYR A 48 3.73 -12.44 8.75
N ALA A 49 4.97 -12.69 8.30
CA ALA A 49 5.35 -13.91 7.58
C ALA A 49 4.90 -15.18 8.31
N ASP A 50 5.21 -15.27 9.60
CA ASP A 50 4.91 -16.44 10.43
C ASP A 50 3.39 -16.62 10.62
N GLN A 51 2.66 -15.54 10.82
CA GLN A 51 1.20 -15.57 10.98
C GLN A 51 0.52 -16.00 9.67
N ILE A 52 0.95 -15.43 8.54
CA ILE A 52 0.44 -15.78 7.22
C ILE A 52 0.73 -17.26 6.92
N ALA A 53 1.93 -17.74 7.24
CA ALA A 53 2.30 -19.15 7.04
C ALA A 53 1.53 -20.12 7.97
N ALA A 54 1.13 -19.66 9.15
CA ALA A 54 0.37 -20.45 10.12
C ALA A 54 -1.14 -20.50 9.82
N ASP A 55 -1.66 -19.61 8.98
CA ASP A 55 -3.08 -19.56 8.64
C ASP A 55 -3.45 -20.62 7.60
N GLU A 56 -4.42 -21.46 7.95
CA GLU A 56 -5.04 -22.37 6.99
C GLU A 56 -6.15 -21.63 6.24
N ILE A 57 -5.95 -21.37 4.96
CA ILE A 57 -6.95 -20.74 4.08
C ILE A 57 -7.95 -21.81 3.63
N LEU A 58 -9.22 -21.65 4.04
CA LEU A 58 -10.30 -22.57 3.67
C LEU A 58 -11.00 -22.12 2.40
N GLU A 59 -11.25 -20.81 2.29
CA GLU A 59 -11.88 -20.20 1.11
C GLU A 59 -11.31 -18.80 0.84
N GLN A 60 -11.38 -18.36 -0.42
CA GLN A 60 -10.98 -17.03 -0.87
C GLN A 60 -11.98 -16.49 -1.88
N GLU A 61 -12.28 -15.18 -1.80
CA GLU A 61 -13.16 -14.46 -2.72
C GLU A 61 -14.54 -15.12 -2.89
N THR A 62 -15.06 -15.71 -1.80
CA THR A 62 -16.31 -16.47 -1.83
C THR A 62 -17.49 -15.53 -1.98
N SER A 63 -18.24 -15.69 -3.08
CA SER A 63 -19.48 -14.95 -3.29
C SER A 63 -20.64 -15.63 -2.57
N PHE A 64 -21.53 -14.86 -1.96
CA PHE A 64 -22.73 -15.37 -1.31
C PHE A 64 -23.96 -14.59 -1.78
N ARG A 65 -25.11 -15.28 -1.78
CA ARG A 65 -26.39 -14.66 -2.07
C ARG A 65 -27.47 -15.26 -1.19
N ILE A 66 -27.95 -14.46 -0.25
CA ILE A 66 -28.89 -14.90 0.80
C ILE A 66 -30.19 -14.10 0.76
N PRO A 67 -31.34 -14.68 1.11
CA PRO A 67 -32.58 -13.93 1.21
C PRO A 67 -32.53 -12.94 2.38
N LEU A 68 -33.04 -11.73 2.20
CA LEU A 68 -33.24 -10.80 3.31
C LEU A 68 -34.48 -11.21 4.10
N LEU A 69 -34.34 -11.44 5.40
CA LEU A 69 -35.44 -11.89 6.26
C LEU A 69 -36.14 -10.70 6.93
N ALA A 70 -37.47 -10.71 6.94
CA ALA A 70 -38.28 -9.75 7.67
C ALA A 70 -38.07 -9.93 9.19
N PRO A 71 -37.67 -8.89 9.95
CA PRO A 71 -37.26 -9.03 11.34
C PRO A 71 -38.31 -9.65 12.27
N VAL A 72 -39.59 -9.31 12.06
CA VAL A 72 -40.70 -9.77 12.90
C VAL A 72 -41.16 -11.17 12.55
N SER A 73 -41.21 -11.52 11.25
CA SER A 73 -41.82 -12.78 10.80
C SER A 73 -40.80 -13.87 10.46
N GLY A 74 -39.52 -13.52 10.33
CA GLY A 74 -38.46 -14.41 9.85
C GLY A 74 -38.61 -14.86 8.40
N ARG A 75 -39.64 -14.40 7.67
CA ARG A 75 -39.88 -14.78 6.28
C ARG A 75 -38.98 -14.00 5.35
N ALA A 76 -38.52 -14.64 4.28
CA ALA A 76 -37.80 -13.95 3.21
C ALA A 76 -38.69 -12.86 2.59
N LEU A 77 -38.10 -11.68 2.40
CA LEU A 77 -38.75 -10.60 1.67
C LEU A 77 -38.82 -10.97 0.17
N PRO A 78 -39.99 -10.83 -0.48
CA PRO A 78 -40.14 -11.16 -1.88
C PRO A 78 -39.16 -10.37 -2.76
N HIS A 79 -38.41 -11.06 -3.61
CA HIS A 79 -37.47 -10.48 -4.58
C HIS A 79 -36.32 -9.67 -3.99
N VAL A 80 -36.06 -9.75 -2.68
CA VAL A 80 -34.93 -9.07 -2.04
C VAL A 80 -33.89 -10.08 -1.57
N VAL A 81 -32.66 -9.87 -2.02
CA VAL A 81 -31.48 -10.67 -1.64
C VAL A 81 -30.37 -9.74 -1.18
N VAL A 82 -29.52 -10.25 -0.31
CA VAL A 82 -28.22 -9.65 -0.01
C VAL A 82 -27.19 -10.45 -0.80
N ASP A 83 -26.45 -9.75 -1.63
CA ASP A 83 -25.38 -10.29 -2.47
C ASP A 83 -24.07 -9.66 -2.03
N GLY A 84 -23.01 -10.43 -1.97
CA GLY A 84 -21.73 -9.96 -1.46
C GLY A 84 -20.61 -10.97 -1.69
N ARG A 85 -19.42 -10.58 -1.26
CA ARG A 85 -18.23 -11.40 -1.37
C ARG A 85 -17.41 -11.28 -0.09
N ILE A 86 -16.96 -12.43 0.41
CA ILE A 86 -16.08 -12.54 1.56
C ILE A 86 -14.66 -12.68 1.03
N ASP A 87 -13.74 -11.85 1.52
CA ASP A 87 -12.34 -11.86 1.10
C ASP A 87 -11.70 -13.23 1.36
N LYS A 88 -11.73 -13.70 2.61
CA LYS A 88 -11.19 -15.00 3.01
C LYS A 88 -11.94 -15.62 4.17
N ILE A 89 -11.99 -16.95 4.19
CA ILE A 89 -12.31 -17.75 5.38
C ILE A 89 -11.05 -18.52 5.74
N ILE A 90 -10.55 -18.30 6.96
CA ILE A 90 -9.33 -18.92 7.46
C ILE A 90 -9.58 -19.67 8.75
N LYS A 91 -8.65 -20.57 9.08
CA LYS A 91 -8.52 -21.15 10.41
C LYS A 91 -7.18 -20.76 11.00
N ARG A 92 -7.23 -19.95 12.06
CA ARG A 92 -6.06 -19.43 12.79
C ARG A 92 -6.09 -19.96 14.21
N LEU A 93 -5.04 -20.68 14.62
CA LEU A 93 -4.93 -21.26 15.97
C LEU A 93 -6.17 -22.07 16.38
N GLY A 94 -6.74 -22.82 15.44
CA GLY A 94 -7.95 -23.64 15.64
C GLY A 94 -9.28 -22.89 15.61
N LYS A 95 -9.29 -21.56 15.44
CA LYS A 95 -10.51 -20.75 15.34
C LYS A 95 -10.83 -20.44 13.89
N LEU A 96 -12.11 -20.61 13.52
CA LEU A 96 -12.63 -20.19 12.22
C LEU A 96 -12.87 -18.68 12.23
N LEU A 97 -12.33 -17.99 11.24
CA LEU A 97 -12.42 -16.54 11.11
C LEU A 97 -12.74 -16.18 9.66
N ILE A 98 -13.66 -15.24 9.47
CA ILE A 98 -13.70 -14.42 8.27
C ILE A 98 -12.56 -13.41 8.38
N HIS A 99 -11.64 -13.43 7.43
CA HIS A 99 -10.50 -12.52 7.40
C HIS A 99 -10.79 -11.43 6.36
N GLU A 100 -11.18 -10.26 6.87
CA GLU A 100 -11.56 -9.09 6.09
C GLU A 100 -10.38 -8.14 5.96
N LEU A 101 -9.98 -7.81 4.73
CA LEU A 101 -8.82 -6.97 4.45
C LEU A 101 -9.28 -5.56 4.08
N LYS A 102 -8.86 -4.57 4.86
CA LYS A 102 -9.16 -3.15 4.62
C LYS A 102 -7.88 -2.33 4.49
N SER A 103 -7.96 -1.29 3.68
CA SER A 103 -6.96 -0.22 3.63
C SER A 103 -7.56 1.08 4.13
N THR A 104 -6.83 1.86 4.90
CA THR A 104 -7.28 3.19 5.36
C THR A 104 -6.14 4.20 5.36
N GLY A 105 -6.45 5.47 5.12
CA GLY A 105 -5.50 6.58 5.36
C GLY A 105 -5.61 7.16 6.77
N SER A 106 -6.66 6.79 7.53
CA SER A 106 -6.85 7.21 8.91
C SER A 106 -5.91 6.46 9.85
N SER A 107 -5.51 7.11 10.94
CA SER A 107 -4.73 6.45 12.00
C SER A 107 -5.46 5.19 12.51
N LEU A 108 -4.66 4.18 12.84
CA LEU A 108 -5.07 2.92 13.47
C LEU A 108 -4.65 2.86 14.95
N ASP A 109 -4.21 3.98 15.53
CA ASP A 109 -3.86 4.06 16.95
C ASP A 109 -5.06 3.67 17.82
N SER A 110 -4.79 3.23 19.05
CA SER A 110 -5.81 2.71 19.95
C SER A 110 -6.86 3.75 20.36
N ASP A 111 -6.52 5.04 20.28
CA ASP A 111 -7.41 6.17 20.52
C ASP A 111 -8.05 6.74 19.23
N SER A 112 -7.75 6.14 18.06
CA SER A 112 -8.32 6.58 16.80
C SER A 112 -9.82 6.31 16.70
N THR A 113 -10.53 7.18 15.98
CA THR A 113 -11.96 6.99 15.71
C THR A 113 -12.25 5.88 14.71
N TYR A 114 -11.22 5.36 14.03
CA TYR A 114 -11.36 4.29 13.04
C TYR A 114 -12.01 3.04 13.66
N TRP A 115 -11.49 2.57 14.79
CA TRP A 115 -12.01 1.38 15.47
C TRP A 115 -13.43 1.58 15.99
N ASN A 116 -13.78 2.81 16.41
CA ASN A 116 -15.14 3.14 16.85
C ASN A 116 -16.17 3.04 15.72
N HIS A 117 -15.77 3.33 14.47
CA HIS A 117 -16.65 3.22 13.31
C HIS A 117 -16.92 1.77 12.88
N LEU A 118 -16.17 0.78 13.37
CA LEU A 118 -16.40 -0.63 13.01
C LEU A 118 -17.74 -1.16 13.47
N ASN A 119 -18.31 -0.61 14.54
CA ASN A 119 -19.67 -0.96 14.98
C ASN A 119 -20.74 -0.56 13.95
N LEU A 120 -20.40 0.34 13.02
CA LEU A 120 -21.26 0.75 11.91
C LEU A 120 -21.01 -0.10 10.66
N ASP A 121 -19.92 -0.87 10.62
CA ASP A 121 -19.60 -1.72 9.49
C ASP A 121 -20.48 -2.99 9.51
N THR A 122 -21.51 -2.95 8.67
CA THR A 122 -22.46 -4.06 8.51
C THR A 122 -21.79 -5.36 8.04
N GLN A 123 -20.63 -5.33 7.39
CA GLN A 123 -19.95 -6.54 6.89
C GLN A 123 -19.53 -7.46 8.03
N THR A 124 -19.09 -6.88 9.16
CA THR A 124 -18.67 -7.62 10.36
C THR A 124 -19.77 -8.48 10.99
N THR A 125 -21.04 -8.15 10.71
CA THR A 125 -22.20 -8.93 11.19
C THR A 125 -22.86 -9.73 10.07
N LEU A 126 -22.86 -9.19 8.85
CA LEU A 126 -23.46 -9.82 7.68
C LEU A 126 -22.71 -11.08 7.23
N TYR A 127 -21.37 -11.05 7.17
CA TYR A 127 -20.61 -12.19 6.65
C TYR A 127 -20.74 -13.44 7.53
N PRO A 128 -20.61 -13.36 8.88
CA PRO A 128 -20.88 -14.51 9.73
C PRO A 128 -22.30 -15.06 9.55
N PHE A 129 -23.29 -14.18 9.35
CA PHE A 129 -24.67 -14.59 9.07
C PHE A 129 -24.80 -15.30 7.71
N ALA A 130 -24.11 -14.80 6.68
CA ALA A 130 -24.18 -15.34 5.33
C ALA A 130 -23.68 -16.78 5.24
N VAL A 131 -22.66 -17.13 6.02
CA VAL A 131 -22.01 -18.46 5.96
C VAL A 131 -22.39 -19.38 7.13
N ARG A 132 -23.34 -18.97 7.98
CA ARG A 132 -23.69 -19.69 9.23
C ARG A 132 -24.17 -21.14 9.02
N SER A 133 -24.67 -21.48 7.84
CA SER A 133 -25.10 -22.84 7.49
C SER A 133 -23.92 -23.79 7.31
N GLU A 134 -22.76 -23.26 6.94
CA GLU A 134 -21.53 -24.01 6.67
C GLU A 134 -20.56 -23.88 7.84
N TYR A 135 -20.47 -22.69 8.44
CA TYR A 135 -19.52 -22.39 9.51
C TYR A 135 -20.23 -21.92 10.78
N GLN A 136 -20.28 -22.81 11.77
CA GLN A 136 -20.79 -22.47 13.10
C GLN A 136 -19.70 -21.80 13.95
N ASN A 137 -20.09 -20.80 14.75
CA ASN A 137 -19.19 -20.08 15.67
C ASN A 137 -17.98 -19.39 14.99
N ILE A 138 -18.16 -18.93 13.74
CA ILE A 138 -17.14 -18.18 13.01
C ILE A 138 -17.00 -16.75 13.57
N GLY A 139 -15.77 -16.33 13.83
CA GLY A 139 -15.45 -14.95 14.22
C GLY A 139 -15.11 -14.08 13.01
N VAL A 140 -14.83 -12.80 13.26
CA VAL A 140 -14.29 -11.88 12.24
C VAL A 140 -12.93 -11.39 12.70
N LEU A 141 -11.94 -11.54 11.84
CA LEU A 141 -10.65 -10.89 11.91
C LEU A 141 -10.67 -9.72 10.93
N LEU A 142 -10.69 -8.50 11.47
CA LEU A 142 -10.48 -7.32 10.66
C LEU A 142 -8.98 -7.01 10.59
N ASP A 143 -8.44 -7.04 9.39
CA ASP A 143 -7.06 -6.72 9.09
C ASP A 143 -7.01 -5.41 8.31
N ALA A 144 -6.68 -4.33 9.04
CA ALA A 144 -6.64 -2.99 8.49
C ALA A 144 -5.19 -2.56 8.27
N TRP A 145 -4.83 -2.31 7.02
CA TRP A 145 -3.57 -1.69 6.65
C TRP A 145 -3.71 -0.15 6.63
N HIS A 146 -2.82 0.53 7.34
CA HIS A 146 -2.70 1.99 7.28
C HIS A 146 -1.78 2.40 6.12
N LYS A 147 -2.34 3.11 5.15
CA LYS A 147 -1.56 3.68 4.05
C LYS A 147 -0.61 4.74 4.60
N PRO A 148 0.71 4.61 4.36
CA PRO A 148 1.69 5.60 4.80
C PRO A 148 1.30 7.03 4.41
N GLY A 149 1.31 7.94 5.40
CA GLY A 149 0.90 9.33 5.22
C GLY A 149 1.99 10.23 4.61
N ILE A 150 3.22 9.74 4.55
CA ILE A 150 4.37 10.47 3.99
C ILE A 150 4.26 10.62 2.47
N ARG A 151 4.90 11.67 1.94
CA ARG A 151 4.92 11.97 0.50
C ARG A 151 6.34 12.29 0.05
N PRO A 152 6.64 12.19 -1.27
CA PRO A 152 7.88 12.69 -1.83
C PRO A 152 8.12 14.14 -1.41
N LYS A 153 9.21 14.37 -0.66
CA LYS A 153 9.55 15.67 -0.09
C LYS A 153 10.67 16.34 -0.88
N LYS A 154 10.78 17.64 -0.66
CA LYS A 154 11.94 18.43 -1.08
C LYS A 154 13.05 18.26 -0.05
N LEU A 155 14.24 17.88 -0.50
CA LEU A 155 15.43 17.81 0.33
C LEU A 155 15.90 19.23 0.69
N THR A 156 16.62 19.37 1.81
CA THR A 156 17.31 20.63 2.08
C THR A 156 18.43 20.82 1.05
N GLN A 157 18.92 22.05 0.88
CA GLN A 157 20.04 22.32 -0.03
C GLN A 157 21.30 21.55 0.39
N GLY A 158 21.53 21.42 1.70
CA GLY A 158 22.65 20.63 2.24
C GLY A 158 22.50 19.14 1.93
N ASP A 159 21.31 18.58 2.15
CA ASP A 159 21.04 17.16 1.85
C ASP A 159 21.11 16.87 0.36
N SER A 160 20.63 17.80 -0.48
CA SER A 160 20.71 17.66 -1.94
C SER A 160 22.16 17.61 -2.40
N LYS A 161 23.01 18.50 -1.89
CA LYS A 161 24.44 18.49 -2.22
C LYS A 161 25.13 17.21 -1.74
N LYS A 162 24.86 16.81 -0.49
CA LYS A 162 25.41 15.56 0.07
C LYS A 162 25.01 14.35 -0.78
N PHE A 163 23.73 14.25 -1.15
CA PHE A 163 23.22 13.15 -1.96
C PHE A 163 23.90 13.08 -3.34
N ILE A 164 24.10 14.22 -4.02
CA ILE A 164 24.78 14.23 -5.33
C ILE A 164 26.26 13.83 -5.19
N GLU A 165 26.93 14.20 -4.10
CA GLU A 165 28.33 13.84 -3.85
C GLU A 165 28.50 12.36 -3.48
N THR A 166 27.57 11.78 -2.72
CA THR A 166 27.71 10.41 -2.19
C THR A 166 26.93 9.36 -2.96
N GLY A 167 25.86 9.75 -3.65
CA GLY A 167 24.85 8.85 -4.20
C GLY A 167 24.09 8.04 -3.14
N GLU A 168 24.17 8.42 -1.87
CA GLU A 168 23.60 7.64 -0.76
C GLU A 168 22.38 8.33 -0.15
N TYR A 169 21.27 7.59 -0.03
CA TYR A 169 20.04 8.07 0.59
C TYR A 169 19.37 6.97 1.41
N PHE A 170 19.15 7.21 2.71
CA PHE A 170 18.54 6.23 3.63
C PHE A 170 19.20 4.83 3.58
N GLY A 171 20.53 4.79 3.51
CA GLY A 171 21.31 3.54 3.48
C GLY A 171 21.38 2.86 2.10
N GLU A 172 20.63 3.36 1.12
CA GLU A 172 20.62 2.85 -0.25
C GLU A 172 21.55 3.67 -1.16
N LYS A 173 22.17 2.99 -2.13
CA LYS A 173 23.00 3.63 -3.16
C LYS A 173 22.23 3.83 -4.45
N PHE A 174 22.37 5.03 -5.00
CA PHE A 174 21.77 5.47 -6.25
C PHE A 174 22.87 5.80 -7.26
N GLU A 175 22.62 5.48 -8.52
CA GLU A 175 23.46 5.91 -9.63
C GLU A 175 23.16 7.39 -9.92
N VAL A 176 24.14 8.24 -9.60
CA VAL A 176 24.09 9.67 -9.90
C VAL A 176 24.99 9.93 -11.09
N GLU A 177 24.39 10.11 -12.26
CA GLU A 177 25.10 10.46 -13.48
C GLU A 177 25.12 11.98 -13.63
N VAL A 178 26.29 12.59 -13.73
CA VAL A 178 26.40 13.99 -14.14
C VAL A 178 26.49 14.07 -15.66
N CYS A 179 25.53 14.71 -16.30
CA CYS A 179 25.49 14.91 -17.75
C CYS A 179 26.48 16.02 -18.15
N ASP A 180 27.38 15.70 -19.10
CA ASP A 180 28.69 16.33 -19.31
C ASP A 180 28.69 17.72 -19.98
N THR A 181 27.60 18.49 -19.94
CA THR A 181 27.53 19.80 -20.59
C THR A 181 27.71 20.98 -19.64
N GLY A 182 28.61 20.86 -18.64
CA GLY A 182 29.07 21.97 -17.79
C GLY A 182 28.01 22.58 -16.87
N TRP A 183 28.22 22.53 -15.57
CA TRP A 183 27.32 23.14 -14.58
C TRP A 183 27.03 24.62 -14.92
N VAL A 184 25.80 24.93 -15.35
CA VAL A 184 25.32 26.30 -15.53
C VAL A 184 24.49 26.67 -14.29
N PRO A 185 24.87 27.73 -13.55
CA PRO A 185 24.19 28.14 -12.31
C PRO A 185 22.68 28.30 -12.44
N ASP A 186 22.19 28.61 -13.64
CA ASP A 186 20.79 28.93 -13.93
C ASP A 186 19.94 27.71 -14.36
N LYS A 187 20.52 26.50 -14.54
CA LYS A 187 19.80 25.30 -15.07
C LYS A 187 20.22 23.94 -14.46
N PRO A 188 20.28 23.79 -13.13
CA PRO A 188 20.83 22.59 -12.48
C PRO A 188 20.10 21.27 -12.80
N HIS A 189 18.83 21.32 -13.25
CA HIS A 189 18.02 20.14 -13.61
C HIS A 189 18.47 19.47 -14.93
N GLU A 190 19.27 20.15 -15.75
CA GLU A 190 19.77 19.59 -17.02
C GLU A 190 21.03 18.70 -16.82
N TYR A 191 21.54 18.58 -15.59
CA TYR A 191 22.91 18.10 -15.35
C TYR A 191 23.04 16.81 -14.58
N PHE A 192 21.98 16.24 -14.01
CA PHE A 192 22.14 14.93 -13.37
C PHE A 192 20.89 14.07 -13.42
N ARG A 193 21.13 12.77 -13.44
CA ARG A 193 20.11 11.73 -13.36
C ARG A 193 20.34 10.90 -12.11
N VAL A 194 19.25 10.48 -11.50
CA VAL A 194 19.22 9.54 -10.38
C VAL A 194 18.56 8.28 -10.91
N ASN A 195 19.34 7.20 -11.07
CA ASN A 195 18.88 5.96 -11.72
C ASN A 195 18.16 6.23 -13.05
N SER A 196 18.81 6.99 -13.94
CA SER A 196 18.26 7.44 -15.23
C SER A 196 17.05 8.40 -15.17
N VAL A 197 16.56 8.78 -13.99
CA VAL A 197 15.45 9.73 -13.82
C VAL A 197 15.98 11.14 -13.56
N ILE A 198 15.42 12.15 -14.23
CA ILE A 198 15.74 13.55 -13.98
C ILE A 198 14.90 14.03 -12.78
N PRO A 199 15.52 14.37 -11.63
CA PRO A 199 14.76 14.85 -10.48
C PRO A 199 14.24 16.27 -10.70
N ASN A 200 13.17 16.63 -10.00
CA ASN A 200 12.72 18.01 -9.95
C ASN A 200 13.70 18.83 -9.11
N VAL A 201 14.33 19.86 -9.71
CA VAL A 201 15.31 20.71 -9.04
C VAL A 201 14.77 22.12 -8.92
N GLU A 202 14.80 22.65 -7.69
CA GLU A 202 14.49 24.06 -7.40
C GLU A 202 15.78 24.82 -7.11
N LEU A 203 15.97 25.94 -7.80
CA LEU A 203 17.09 26.85 -7.56
C LEU A 203 16.89 27.67 -6.29
N GLY A 204 17.98 27.84 -5.53
CA GLY A 204 18.01 28.71 -4.37
C GLY A 204 18.29 30.16 -4.72
N LYS A 205 18.15 31.04 -3.71
CA LYS A 205 18.40 32.49 -3.87
C LYS A 205 19.88 32.83 -4.11
N LYS A 206 20.78 31.98 -3.64
CA LYS A 206 22.23 32.14 -3.82
C LYS A 206 22.65 31.30 -5.02
N GLU A 207 23.46 31.89 -5.88
CA GLU A 207 24.13 31.18 -6.96
C GLU A 207 24.83 29.93 -6.40
N GLY A 208 24.74 28.80 -7.10
CA GLY A 208 25.32 27.55 -6.59
C GLY A 208 24.40 26.72 -5.69
N THR A 209 23.27 27.26 -5.22
CA THR A 209 22.40 26.55 -4.28
C THR A 209 21.17 25.99 -4.98
N PHE A 210 20.84 24.73 -4.69
CA PHE A 210 19.69 24.03 -5.25
C PHE A 210 19.11 23.04 -4.24
N ALA A 211 17.85 22.68 -4.42
CA ALA A 211 17.18 21.63 -3.68
C ALA A 211 16.57 20.65 -4.68
N ILE A 212 16.74 19.35 -4.43
CA ILE A 212 16.07 18.31 -5.24
C ILE A 212 14.82 17.83 -4.52
N ARG A 213 13.80 17.49 -5.29
CA ARG A 213 12.69 16.69 -4.80
C ARG A 213 13.05 15.21 -4.97
N GLU A 214 12.64 14.39 -4.00
CA GLU A 214 12.77 12.94 -4.11
C GLU A 214 12.18 12.45 -5.43
N THR A 215 12.96 11.62 -6.15
CA THR A 215 12.39 10.76 -7.17
C THR A 215 11.51 9.69 -6.49
N PRO A 216 10.63 9.01 -7.22
CA PRO A 216 9.85 7.92 -6.65
C PRO A 216 10.71 6.87 -5.94
N GLU A 217 11.87 6.50 -6.50
CA GLU A 217 12.78 5.51 -5.89
C GLU A 217 13.46 6.03 -4.62
N MET A 218 13.89 7.29 -4.58
CA MET A 218 14.42 7.91 -3.36
C MET A 218 13.35 7.93 -2.26
N PHE A 219 12.12 8.27 -2.63
CA PHE A 219 10.98 8.19 -1.72
C PHE A 219 10.74 6.75 -1.25
N GLY A 220 10.89 5.76 -2.14
CA GLY A 220 10.82 4.34 -1.81
C GLY A 220 11.82 3.90 -0.75
N ALA A 221 13.09 4.28 -0.87
CA ALA A 221 14.11 4.00 0.13
C ALA A 221 13.77 4.60 1.50
N ARG A 222 13.31 5.85 1.53
CA ARG A 222 12.85 6.48 2.78
C ARG A 222 11.60 5.82 3.35
N LEU A 223 10.65 5.44 2.49
CA LEU A 223 9.43 4.74 2.91
C LEU A 223 9.75 3.38 3.51
N LEU A 224 10.68 2.63 2.93
CA LEU A 224 11.11 1.35 3.47
C LEU A 224 11.75 1.54 4.85
N ALA A 225 12.65 2.52 5.01
CA ALA A 225 13.24 2.84 6.31
C ALA A 225 12.15 3.15 7.37
N ASP A 226 11.15 3.96 7.03
CA ASP A 226 10.02 4.33 7.90
C ASP A 226 9.14 3.13 8.28
N ILE A 227 9.01 2.13 7.40
CA ILE A 227 8.26 0.89 7.68
C ILE A 227 9.04 -0.06 8.60
N THR A 228 10.38 -0.02 8.56
CA THR A 228 11.24 -0.95 9.32
C THR A 228 11.73 -0.45 10.67
N GLU A 229 11.58 0.85 10.96
CA GLU A 229 11.92 1.47 12.26
C GLU A 229 10.81 1.29 13.31
#